data_AF-A0A1A9HMG0-F1
#
_entry.id   AF-A0A1A9HMG0-F1
#
_cell.length_a   1.000
_cell.length_b   1.000
_cell.length_c   1.000
_cell.angle_alpha   90.00
_cell.angle_beta   90.00
_cell.angle_gamma   90.00
#
_symmetry.space_group_name_H-M   'P 1'
#
loop_
_entity.id
_entity.type
_entity.pdbx_description
1 polymer ?
#
loop_
_entity_poly.entity_id
_entity_poly.type
_entity_poly.pdbx_seq_one_letter_code
_entity_poly.pdbx_strand_id
1 'polypeptide(L)'
;MAANGNTPADDGDQAWRDILFKSGRVLFIVGLLDIAVMVACIVMGTAYSSSVNVFAVVAGWFLMKGSLKTAGIVRWIAVLGLSAVLAATLVMPCITPWDLTRVKIRLTPWSTMLSQAAFTVAGLVLLAWVGSRLGRPEVLAARDSAGLKRRDMRVPAVIGVLFCAVLAGGVASGLNGESAQHAEQVARERFGDTYRYQTTRVAMNHVGGKSTYWAMVTVYNDTEIRDVPVQWTDPPSDAETPTSR
;
A
#
# COMPACT_ATOMS: atom_id res chain seq x y z
N MET A 1 16.59 -23.28 -51.61
CA MET A 1 17.04 -22.45 -50.48
C MET A 1 16.17 -21.20 -50.46
N ALA A 2 15.10 -21.20 -49.67
CA ALA A 2 14.31 -19.99 -49.45
C ALA A 2 15.08 -19.11 -48.46
N ALA A 3 15.52 -17.95 -48.91
CA ALA A 3 16.08 -16.93 -48.04
C ALA A 3 14.94 -16.46 -47.12
N ASN A 4 15.07 -16.73 -45.82
CA ASN A 4 14.20 -16.17 -44.79
C ASN A 4 14.39 -14.65 -44.80
N GLY A 5 13.48 -13.97 -45.49
CA GLY A 5 13.37 -12.53 -45.46
C GLY A 5 12.74 -12.08 -44.15
N ASN A 6 13.49 -12.19 -43.05
CA ASN A 6 13.23 -11.31 -41.90
C ASN A 6 13.79 -9.95 -42.29
N THR A 7 12.91 -8.99 -42.59
CA THR A 7 13.36 -7.61 -42.75
C THR A 7 13.68 -7.04 -41.36
N PRO A 8 14.63 -6.11 -41.22
CA PRO A 8 14.95 -5.49 -39.92
C PRO A 8 13.75 -4.80 -39.24
N ALA A 9 12.68 -4.52 -39.99
CA ALA A 9 11.40 -4.06 -39.46
C ALA A 9 10.67 -5.17 -38.67
N ASP A 10 10.71 -6.42 -39.14
CA ASP A 10 10.09 -7.58 -38.48
C ASP A 10 10.76 -7.90 -37.14
N ASP A 11 12.09 -7.79 -37.08
CA ASP A 11 12.87 -8.04 -35.86
C ASP A 11 12.56 -7.00 -34.77
N GLY A 12 12.40 -5.73 -35.16
CA GLY A 12 12.00 -4.65 -34.26
C GLY A 12 10.57 -4.82 -33.74
N ASP A 13 9.64 -5.21 -34.61
CA ASP A 13 8.24 -5.41 -34.27
C ASP A 13 7.99 -6.63 -33.39
N GLN A 14 8.78 -7.69 -33.57
CA GLN A 14 8.71 -8.88 -32.74
C GLN A 14 9.32 -8.63 -31.35
N ALA A 15 10.40 -7.85 -31.26
CA ALA A 15 11.09 -7.58 -30.00
C ALA A 15 10.22 -6.86 -28.95
N TRP A 16 9.47 -5.80 -29.34
CA TRP A 16 8.63 -5.09 -28.38
C TRP A 16 7.40 -5.90 -27.96
N ARG A 17 6.81 -6.68 -28.87
CA ARG A 17 5.69 -7.58 -28.58
C ARG A 17 6.09 -8.65 -27.57
N ASP A 18 7.28 -9.22 -27.74
CA ASP A 18 7.85 -10.19 -26.83
C ASP A 18 8.05 -9.61 -25.42
N ILE A 19 8.55 -8.37 -25.33
CA ILE A 19 8.71 -7.68 -24.04
C ILE A 19 7.35 -7.48 -23.39
N LEU A 20 6.35 -6.97 -24.12
CA LEU A 20 5.00 -6.74 -23.61
C LEU A 20 4.34 -8.04 -23.15
N PHE A 21 4.46 -9.11 -23.93
CA PHE A 21 3.88 -10.41 -23.59
C PHE A 21 4.54 -11.02 -22.35
N LYS A 22 5.88 -11.02 -22.28
CA LYS A 22 6.63 -11.52 -21.10
C LYS A 22 6.30 -10.73 -19.84
N SER A 23 6.29 -9.39 -19.92
CA SER A 23 5.93 -8.53 -18.78
C SER A 23 4.47 -8.68 -18.38
N GLY A 24 3.55 -8.77 -19.36
CA GLY A 24 2.13 -8.97 -19.10
C GLY A 24 1.83 -10.31 -18.43
N ARG A 25 2.49 -11.39 -18.88
CA ARG A 25 2.34 -12.74 -18.29
C ARG A 25 2.83 -12.78 -16.85
N VAL A 26 3.98 -12.18 -16.54
CA VAL A 26 4.49 -12.10 -15.16
C VAL A 26 3.50 -11.33 -14.28
N LEU A 27 3.01 -10.17 -14.73
CA LEU A 27 2.07 -9.36 -13.96
C LEU A 27 0.73 -10.07 -13.73
N PHE A 28 0.25 -10.82 -14.73
CA PHE A 28 -0.96 -11.63 -14.64
C PHE A 28 -0.81 -12.77 -13.63
N ILE A 29 0.29 -13.53 -13.68
CA ILE A 29 0.55 -14.64 -12.76
C ILE A 29 0.71 -14.13 -11.32
N VAL A 30 1.49 -13.06 -11.12
CA VAL A 30 1.66 -12.45 -9.79
C VAL A 30 0.32 -11.95 -9.25
N GLY A 31 -0.49 -11.28 -10.08
CA GLY A 31 -1.82 -10.83 -9.69
C GLY A 31 -2.75 -11.97 -9.28
N LEU A 32 -2.74 -13.10 -10.01
CA LEU A 32 -3.53 -14.27 -9.64
C LEU A 32 -3.05 -14.92 -8.34
N LEU A 33 -1.73 -15.02 -8.16
CA LEU A 33 -1.14 -15.56 -6.92
C LEU A 33 -1.54 -14.70 -5.72
N ASP A 34 -1.48 -13.38 -5.86
CA ASP A 34 -1.87 -12.47 -4.78
C ASP A 34 -3.37 -12.53 -4.47
N ILE A 35 -4.23 -12.74 -5.48
CA ILE A 35 -5.65 -13.03 -5.27
C ILE A 35 -5.84 -14.35 -4.49
N ALA A 36 -5.08 -15.39 -4.80
CA ALA A 36 -5.16 -16.65 -4.07
C ALA A 36 -4.74 -16.48 -2.59
N VAL A 37 -3.67 -15.70 -2.34
CA VAL A 37 -3.25 -15.34 -0.99
C VAL A 37 -4.33 -14.50 -0.28
N MET A 38 -4.94 -13.55 -0.96
CA MET A 38 -6.07 -12.77 -0.42
C MET A 38 -7.21 -13.67 0.04
N VAL A 39 -7.63 -14.61 -0.81
CA VAL A 39 -8.71 -15.56 -0.47
C VAL A 39 -8.30 -16.42 0.72
N ALA A 40 -7.07 -16.92 0.76
CA ALA A 40 -6.56 -17.67 1.90
C ALA A 40 -6.57 -16.84 3.20
N CYS A 41 -6.15 -15.57 3.14
CA CYS A 41 -6.17 -14.66 4.28
C CYS A 41 -7.59 -14.39 4.79
N ILE A 42 -8.57 -14.24 3.89
CA ILE A 42 -9.99 -14.06 4.24
C ILE A 42 -10.53 -15.32 4.92
N VAL A 43 -10.23 -16.51 4.37
CA VAL A 43 -10.64 -17.80 4.96
C VAL A 43 -10.02 -18.01 6.35
N MET A 44 -8.78 -17.56 6.56
CA MET A 44 -8.07 -17.65 7.83
C MET A 44 -8.40 -16.50 8.81
N GLY A 45 -9.28 -15.56 8.46
CA GLY A 45 -9.67 -14.44 9.32
C GLY A 45 -8.55 -13.43 9.60
N THR A 46 -7.49 -13.41 8.79
CA THR A 46 -6.35 -12.50 8.94
C THR A 46 -6.60 -11.19 8.18
N ALA A 47 -6.18 -10.06 8.77
CA ALA A 47 -6.33 -8.75 8.14
C ALA A 47 -5.48 -8.66 6.86
N TYR A 48 -6.14 -8.73 5.71
CA TYR A 48 -5.50 -8.60 4.41
C TYR A 48 -5.39 -7.13 4.00
N SER A 49 -4.19 -6.67 3.65
CA SER A 49 -3.90 -5.27 3.32
C SER A 49 -3.19 -5.14 1.98
N SER A 50 -3.82 -5.59 0.88
CA SER A 50 -3.32 -5.36 -0.49
C SER A 50 -4.46 -5.04 -1.46
N SER A 51 -4.48 -3.84 -2.03
CA SER A 51 -5.56 -3.36 -2.94
C SER A 51 -5.18 -3.43 -4.42
N VAL A 52 -3.99 -3.94 -4.76
CA VAL A 52 -3.35 -3.74 -6.08
C VAL A 52 -3.60 -4.90 -7.06
N ASN A 53 -4.34 -5.93 -6.64
CA ASN A 53 -4.37 -7.23 -7.31
C ASN A 53 -5.15 -7.26 -8.62
N VAL A 54 -6.36 -6.69 -8.61
CA VAL A 54 -7.22 -6.65 -9.80
C VAL A 54 -6.56 -5.80 -10.89
N PHE A 55 -5.86 -4.73 -10.48
CA PHE A 55 -5.11 -3.88 -11.40
C PHE A 55 -3.97 -4.65 -12.09
N ALA A 56 -3.23 -5.48 -11.36
CA ALA A 56 -2.14 -6.29 -11.92
C ALA A 56 -2.66 -7.30 -12.96
N VAL A 57 -3.77 -7.99 -12.67
CA VAL A 57 -4.38 -8.97 -13.59
C VAL A 57 -4.87 -8.29 -14.87
N VAL A 58 -5.64 -7.20 -14.75
CA VAL A 58 -6.19 -6.47 -15.91
C VAL A 58 -5.07 -5.85 -16.74
N ALA A 59 -4.09 -5.21 -16.10
CA ALA A 59 -2.92 -4.65 -16.78
C ALA A 59 -2.10 -5.74 -17.50
N GLY A 60 -1.90 -6.89 -16.85
CA GLY A 60 -1.17 -8.03 -17.41
C GLY A 60 -1.85 -8.57 -18.67
N TRP A 61 -3.17 -8.72 -18.63
CA TRP A 61 -3.98 -9.14 -19.77
C TRP A 61 -3.87 -8.18 -20.96
N PHE A 62 -4.02 -6.87 -20.73
CA PHE A 62 -3.92 -5.87 -21.79
C PHE A 62 -2.50 -5.73 -22.36
N LEU A 63 -1.46 -5.97 -21.54
CA LEU A 63 -0.07 -6.03 -22.01
C LEU A 63 0.17 -7.24 -22.92
N MET A 64 -0.38 -8.41 -22.58
CA MET A 64 -0.30 -9.59 -23.44
C MET A 64 -1.02 -9.39 -24.79
N LYS A 65 -2.06 -8.55 -24.83
CA LYS A 65 -2.70 -8.12 -26.09
C LYS A 65 -1.88 -7.12 -26.92
N GLY A 66 -0.68 -6.74 -26.48
CA GLY A 66 0.19 -5.81 -27.21
C GLY A 66 -0.24 -4.34 -27.13
N SER A 67 -1.06 -3.97 -26.14
CA SER A 67 -1.52 -2.58 -26.01
C SER A 67 -0.37 -1.64 -25.59
N LEU A 68 0.16 -0.90 -26.56
CA LEU A 68 1.18 0.13 -26.34
C LEU A 68 0.67 1.27 -25.44
N LYS A 69 -0.63 1.61 -25.50
CA LYS A 69 -1.24 2.57 -24.56
C LYS A 69 -1.15 2.06 -23.12
N THR A 70 -1.50 0.80 -22.90
CA THR A 70 -1.43 0.15 -21.58
C THR A 70 -0.01 0.10 -21.07
N ALA A 71 0.99 -0.23 -21.90
CA ALA A 71 2.41 -0.21 -21.51
C ALA A 71 2.85 1.11 -20.87
N GLY A 72 2.27 2.24 -21.31
CA GLY A 72 2.63 3.56 -20.80
C GLY A 72 1.95 3.88 -19.49
N ILE A 73 0.70 3.47 -19.35
CA ILE A 73 -0.06 3.58 -18.10
C ILE A 73 0.59 2.69 -17.04
N VAL A 74 0.90 1.43 -17.38
CA VAL A 74 1.52 0.49 -16.44
C VAL A 74 2.90 0.97 -16.02
N ARG A 75 3.73 1.48 -16.94
CA ARG A 75 5.02 2.09 -16.57
C ARG A 75 4.85 3.29 -15.63
N TRP A 76 3.86 4.15 -15.91
CA TRP A 76 3.56 5.33 -15.09
C TRP A 76 3.11 4.94 -13.69
N ILE A 77 2.19 3.98 -13.56
CA ILE A 77 1.72 3.43 -12.28
C ILE A 77 2.86 2.72 -11.55
N ALA A 78 3.71 1.97 -12.26
CA ALA A 78 4.84 1.27 -11.65
C ALA A 78 5.82 2.25 -10.99
N VAL A 79 6.12 3.37 -11.64
CA VAL A 79 7.01 4.39 -11.06
C VAL A 79 6.33 5.16 -9.93
N LEU A 80 5.04 5.47 -10.05
CA LEU A 80 4.26 6.06 -8.95
C LEU A 80 4.31 5.14 -7.72
N GLY A 81 3.97 3.86 -7.90
CA GLY A 81 3.98 2.86 -6.83
C GLY A 81 5.36 2.68 -6.22
N LEU A 82 6.42 2.61 -7.04
CA LEU A 82 7.80 2.52 -6.56
C LEU A 82 8.17 3.71 -5.68
N SER A 83 7.91 4.93 -6.14
CA SER A 83 8.21 6.15 -5.39
C SER A 83 7.39 6.27 -4.10
N ALA A 84 6.11 5.86 -4.13
CA ALA A 84 5.23 5.88 -2.98
C ALA A 84 5.66 4.87 -1.92
N VAL A 85 5.98 3.62 -2.30
CA VAL A 85 6.44 2.60 -1.34
C VAL A 85 7.77 3.03 -0.71
N LEU A 86 8.71 3.56 -1.50
CA LEU A 86 9.99 4.07 -0.99
C LEU A 86 9.78 5.23 0.01
N ALA A 87 8.93 6.19 -0.35
CA ALA A 87 8.60 7.31 0.54
C ALA A 87 7.94 6.82 1.84
N ALA A 88 6.98 5.89 1.74
CA ALA A 88 6.31 5.31 2.89
C ALA A 88 7.28 4.57 3.83
N THR A 89 8.23 3.79 3.28
CA THR A 89 9.26 3.11 4.07
C THR A 89 10.13 4.10 4.85
N LEU A 90 10.45 5.26 4.27
CA LEU A 90 11.25 6.30 4.92
C LEU A 90 10.47 7.09 5.98
N VAL A 91 9.17 7.32 5.76
CA VAL A 91 8.35 8.14 6.65
C VAL A 91 7.77 7.35 7.82
N MET A 92 7.50 6.06 7.65
CA MET A 92 7.02 5.17 8.73
C MET A 92 7.80 5.25 10.05
N PRO A 93 9.15 5.22 10.07
CA PRO A 93 9.92 5.34 11.31
C PRO A 93 9.83 6.73 11.94
N CYS A 94 9.44 7.78 11.21
CA CYS A 94 9.25 9.12 11.77
C CYS A 94 7.90 9.27 12.50
N ILE A 95 6.88 8.48 12.11
CA ILE A 95 5.54 8.54 12.71
C ILE A 95 5.43 7.59 13.91
N THR A 96 6.20 6.49 13.92
CA THR A 96 6.15 5.49 14.98
C THR A 96 7.23 5.80 16.03
N PRO A 97 6.89 5.96 17.33
CA PRO A 97 7.87 6.22 18.36
C PRO A 97 8.82 5.03 18.47
N TRP A 98 10.10 5.36 18.63
CA TRP A 98 11.20 4.39 18.62
C TRP A 98 11.03 3.27 19.65
N ASP A 99 10.39 3.58 20.78
CA ASP A 99 10.09 2.61 21.83
C ASP A 99 9.10 1.54 21.38
N LEU A 100 8.02 1.92 20.68
CA LEU A 100 7.05 0.96 20.14
C LEU A 100 7.69 0.07 19.06
N THR A 101 8.57 0.63 18.23
CA THR A 101 9.31 -0.13 17.21
C THR A 101 10.24 -1.16 17.85
N ARG A 102 10.92 -0.83 18.95
CA ARG A 102 11.77 -1.78 19.69
C ARG A 102 10.97 -2.93 20.29
N VAL A 103 9.84 -2.63 20.92
CA VAL A 103 8.97 -3.65 21.51
C VAL A 103 8.38 -4.54 20.41
N LYS A 104 7.96 -3.96 19.28
CA LYS A 104 7.53 -4.73 18.09
C LYS A 104 8.64 -5.63 17.56
N ILE A 105 9.88 -5.15 17.44
CA ILE A 105 11.02 -5.98 17.00
C ILE A 105 11.28 -7.14 17.97
N ARG A 106 11.11 -6.90 19.27
CA ARG A 106 11.34 -7.94 20.30
C ARG A 106 10.25 -9.00 20.35
N LEU A 107 9.00 -8.60 20.14
CA LEU A 107 7.83 -9.47 20.27
C LEU A 107 7.36 -10.09 18.95
N THR A 108 7.74 -9.52 17.81
CA THR A 108 7.35 -10.07 16.51
C THR A 108 8.26 -11.26 16.16
N PRO A 109 7.70 -12.43 15.83
CA PRO A 109 8.49 -13.55 15.35
C PRO A 109 9.34 -13.13 14.14
N TRP A 110 10.62 -13.51 14.15
CA TRP A 110 11.54 -13.16 13.06
C TRP A 110 11.02 -13.61 11.69
N SER A 111 10.32 -14.74 11.65
CA SER A 111 9.65 -15.27 10.45
C SER A 111 8.63 -14.30 9.86
N THR A 112 7.85 -13.61 10.69
CA THR A 112 6.84 -12.63 10.26
C THR A 112 7.50 -11.34 9.77
N MET A 113 8.57 -10.89 10.44
CA MET A 113 9.33 -9.73 9.97
C MET A 113 10.00 -10.01 8.62
N LEU A 114 10.60 -11.19 8.48
CA LEU A 114 11.30 -11.59 7.26
C LEU A 114 10.33 -11.78 6.09
N SER A 115 9.15 -12.35 6.34
CA SER A 115 8.13 -12.53 5.29
C SER A 115 7.57 -11.19 4.82
N GLN A 116 7.30 -10.25 5.73
CA GLN A 116 6.83 -8.90 5.37
C GLN A 116 7.89 -8.10 4.61
N ALA A 117 9.14 -8.17 5.06
CA ALA A 117 10.27 -7.53 4.37
C ALA A 117 10.47 -8.14 2.98
N ALA A 118 10.47 -9.48 2.86
CA ALA A 118 10.60 -10.18 1.60
C ALA A 118 9.48 -9.81 0.61
N PHE A 119 8.23 -9.74 1.07
CA PHE A 119 7.09 -9.32 0.26
C PHE A 119 7.24 -7.88 -0.25
N THR A 120 7.65 -6.96 0.63
CA THR A 120 7.89 -5.55 0.27
C THR A 120 9.00 -5.42 -0.77
N VAL A 121 10.13 -6.11 -0.55
CA VAL A 121 11.26 -6.11 -1.48
C VAL A 121 10.87 -6.74 -2.81
N ALA A 122 10.14 -7.86 -2.81
CA ALA A 122 9.65 -8.49 -4.03
C ALA A 122 8.75 -7.55 -4.83
N GLY A 123 7.86 -6.81 -4.18
CA GLY A 123 7.03 -5.78 -4.80
C GLY A 123 7.85 -4.66 -5.43
N LEU A 124 8.84 -4.13 -4.70
CA LEU A 124 9.76 -3.09 -5.22
C LEU A 124 10.54 -3.57 -6.45
N VAL A 125 11.10 -4.78 -6.37
CA VAL A 125 11.84 -5.40 -7.48
C VAL A 125 10.93 -5.59 -8.68
N LEU A 126 9.70 -6.07 -8.49
CA LEU A 126 8.74 -6.26 -9.58
C LEU A 126 8.37 -4.92 -10.24
N LEU A 127 8.09 -3.88 -9.46
CA LEU A 127 7.76 -2.55 -9.97
C LEU A 127 8.92 -1.94 -10.76
N ALA A 128 10.14 -2.01 -10.20
CA ALA A 128 11.35 -1.54 -10.86
C ALA A 128 11.63 -2.33 -12.15
N TRP A 129 11.45 -3.65 -12.12
CA TRP A 129 11.65 -4.53 -13.27
C TRP A 129 10.64 -4.25 -14.38
N VAL A 130 9.35 -4.15 -14.07
CA VAL A 130 8.29 -3.81 -15.05
C VAL A 130 8.54 -2.41 -15.62
N GLY A 131 8.84 -1.43 -14.77
CA GLY A 131 9.14 -0.06 -15.19
C GLY A 131 10.35 0.03 -16.13
N SER A 132 11.38 -0.76 -15.86
CA SER A 132 12.59 -0.85 -16.71
C SER A 132 12.32 -1.58 -18.02
N ARG A 133 11.55 -2.68 -18.00
CA ARG A 133 11.19 -3.45 -19.20
C ARG A 133 10.33 -2.66 -20.17
N LEU A 134 9.32 -1.95 -19.67
CA LEU A 134 8.46 -1.09 -20.48
C LEU A 134 9.15 0.22 -20.90
N GLY A 135 10.32 0.51 -20.33
CA GLY A 135 11.17 1.64 -20.69
C GLY A 135 12.27 1.33 -21.69
N ARG A 136 12.32 0.09 -22.18
CA ARG A 136 13.29 -0.34 -23.19
C ARG A 136 13.10 0.43 -24.52
N PRO A 137 14.20 0.73 -25.24
CA PRO A 137 14.17 1.54 -26.46
C PRO A 137 13.25 0.95 -27.53
N GLU A 138 13.13 -0.36 -27.62
CA GLU A 138 12.26 -1.08 -28.56
C GLU A 138 10.78 -0.75 -28.30
N VAL A 139 10.37 -0.75 -27.04
CA VAL A 139 9.00 -0.40 -26.64
C VAL A 139 8.74 1.10 -26.81
N LEU A 140 9.75 1.94 -26.56
CA LEU A 140 9.64 3.38 -26.77
C LEU A 140 9.53 3.76 -28.25
N ALA A 141 10.32 3.12 -29.11
CA ALA A 141 10.27 3.33 -30.56
C ALA A 141 8.90 2.91 -31.13
N ALA A 142 8.37 1.76 -30.70
CA ALA A 142 7.04 1.29 -31.11
C ALA A 142 5.90 2.24 -30.65
N ARG A 143 6.05 2.88 -29.48
CA ARG A 143 5.09 3.88 -29.02
C ARG A 143 5.16 5.16 -29.84
N ASP A 144 6.37 5.61 -30.17
CA ASP A 144 6.59 6.81 -30.97
C ASP A 144 6.05 6.61 -32.39
N SER A 145 6.28 5.44 -33.01
CA SER A 145 5.72 5.10 -34.32
C SER A 145 4.20 5.01 -34.32
N ALA A 146 3.60 4.60 -33.19
CA ALA A 146 2.15 4.63 -32.97
C ALA A 146 1.60 6.03 -32.61
N GLY A 147 2.43 7.09 -32.64
CA GLY A 147 2.02 8.47 -32.34
C GLY A 147 1.64 8.70 -30.87
N LEU A 148 2.08 7.83 -29.96
CA LEU A 148 1.74 7.92 -28.54
C LEU A 148 2.68 8.87 -27.80
N LYS A 149 2.11 9.82 -27.06
CA LYS A 149 2.88 10.79 -26.26
C LYS A 149 3.83 10.09 -25.27
N ARG A 150 5.11 10.48 -25.30
CA ARG A 150 6.08 10.16 -24.24
C ARG A 150 5.69 10.90 -22.97
N ARG A 151 5.36 10.15 -21.92
CA ARG A 151 5.07 10.72 -20.60
C ARG A 151 6.38 10.86 -19.84
N ASP A 152 6.60 12.04 -19.26
CA ASP A 152 7.70 12.24 -18.32
C ASP A 152 7.45 11.39 -17.08
N MET A 153 8.47 10.61 -16.70
CA MET A 153 8.43 9.70 -15.57
C MET A 153 8.77 10.39 -14.23
N ARG A 154 9.20 11.65 -14.27
CA ARG A 154 9.36 12.50 -13.08
C ARG A 154 8.02 12.86 -12.45
N VAL A 155 7.00 13.09 -13.28
CA VAL A 155 5.63 13.42 -12.83
C VAL A 155 5.05 12.33 -11.90
N PRO A 156 4.98 11.04 -12.26
CA PRO A 156 4.48 10.02 -11.36
C PRO A 156 5.34 9.85 -10.11
N ALA A 157 6.66 10.06 -10.20
CA ALA A 157 7.54 10.00 -9.04
C ALA A 157 7.25 11.12 -8.02
N VAL A 158 7.09 12.37 -8.48
CA VAL A 158 6.73 13.50 -7.63
C VAL A 158 5.33 13.29 -7.03
N ILE A 159 4.37 12.82 -7.83
CA ILE A 159 3.01 12.53 -7.34
C ILE A 159 3.06 11.45 -6.25
N GLY A 160 3.82 10.37 -6.44
CA GLY A 160 3.93 9.31 -5.43
C GLY A 160 4.53 9.80 -4.12
N VAL A 161 5.60 10.60 -4.18
CA VAL A 161 6.21 11.20 -2.99
C VAL A 161 5.24 12.17 -2.30
N LEU A 162 4.61 13.07 -3.05
CA LEU A 162 3.67 14.05 -2.50
C LEU A 162 2.45 13.36 -1.88
N PHE A 163 1.91 12.34 -2.53
CA PHE A 163 0.80 11.55 -2.01
C PHE A 163 1.16 10.90 -0.67
N CYS A 164 2.36 10.30 -0.57
CA CYS A 164 2.85 9.75 0.69
C CYS A 164 3.07 10.83 1.77
N ALA A 165 3.60 11.99 1.41
CA ALA A 165 3.81 13.09 2.34
C ALA A 165 2.47 13.62 2.90
N VAL A 166 1.45 13.78 2.05
CA VAL A 166 0.11 14.21 2.45
C VAL A 166 -0.55 13.16 3.36
N LEU A 167 -0.51 11.88 3.00
CA LEU A 167 -1.03 10.81 3.84
C LEU A 167 -0.32 10.75 5.19
N ALA A 168 1.01 10.84 5.19
CA ALA A 168 1.81 10.86 6.41
C ALA A 168 1.47 12.05 7.30
N GLY A 169 1.33 13.25 6.73
CA GLY A 169 0.89 14.44 7.45
C GLY A 169 -0.51 14.27 8.04
N GLY A 170 -1.44 13.70 7.28
CA GLY A 170 -2.80 13.40 7.76
C GLY A 170 -2.81 12.40 8.92
N VAL A 171 -2.04 11.31 8.81
CA VAL A 171 -1.88 10.33 9.90
C VAL A 171 -1.24 10.99 11.11
N ALA A 172 -0.13 11.71 10.96
CA ALA A 172 0.53 12.39 12.07
C ALA A 172 -0.39 13.42 12.75
N SER A 173 -1.18 14.15 11.98
CA SER A 173 -2.17 15.10 12.52
C SER A 173 -3.29 14.39 13.27
N GLY A 174 -3.80 13.27 12.75
CA GLY A 174 -4.84 12.49 13.41
C GLY A 174 -4.37 11.81 14.69
N LEU A 175 -3.13 11.30 14.70
CA LEU A 175 -2.52 10.65 15.87
C LEU A 175 -2.09 11.63 16.96
N ASN A 176 -1.89 12.91 16.63
CA ASN A 176 -1.58 13.96 17.61
C ASN A 176 -2.79 14.86 17.95
N GLY A 177 -3.97 14.57 17.41
CA GLY A 177 -5.19 15.35 17.66
C GLY A 177 -5.79 15.08 19.05
N GLU A 178 -6.65 15.99 19.53
CA GLU A 178 -7.35 15.88 20.82
C GLU A 178 -8.07 14.53 20.99
N SER A 179 -8.62 13.97 19.91
CA SER A 179 -9.25 12.64 19.91
C SER A 179 -8.28 11.50 20.24
N ALA A 180 -7.03 11.57 19.80
CA ALA A 180 -6.01 10.57 20.12
C ALA A 180 -5.57 10.67 21.59
N GLN A 181 -5.44 11.90 22.11
CA GLN A 181 -5.13 12.13 23.53
C GLN A 181 -6.27 11.65 24.44
N HIS A 182 -7.53 11.90 24.04
CA HIS A 182 -8.69 11.41 24.78
C HIS A 182 -8.77 9.88 24.78
N ALA A 183 -8.49 9.23 23.64
CA ALA A 183 -8.41 7.76 23.57
C ALA A 183 -7.32 7.18 24.48
N GLU A 184 -6.15 7.83 24.57
CA GLU A 184 -5.08 7.44 25.49
C GLU A 184 -5.47 7.62 26.96
N GLN A 185 -6.22 8.67 27.30
CA GLN A 185 -6.76 8.88 28.64
C GLN A 185 -7.74 7.78 29.05
N VAL A 186 -8.72 7.47 28.19
CA VAL A 186 -9.71 6.39 28.43
C VAL A 186 -9.02 5.03 28.55
N ALA A 187 -7.97 4.77 27.78
CA ALA A 187 -7.19 3.54 27.90
C ALA A 187 -6.36 3.50 29.21
N ARG A 188 -5.81 4.65 29.64
CA ARG A 188 -5.05 4.76 30.90
C ARG A 188 -5.93 4.53 32.12
N GLU A 189 -7.15 5.07 32.11
CA GLU A 189 -8.13 4.83 33.18
C GLU A 189 -8.53 3.35 33.30
N ARG A 190 -8.54 2.60 32.19
CA ARG A 190 -8.90 1.17 32.19
C ARG A 190 -7.77 0.22 32.58
N PHE A 191 -6.52 0.54 32.25
CA PHE A 191 -5.39 -0.41 32.39
C PHE A 191 -4.29 0.04 33.37
N GLY A 192 -4.36 1.27 33.89
CA GLY A 192 -3.46 1.80 34.92
C GLY A 192 -2.04 2.14 34.43
N ASP A 193 -1.23 2.75 35.30
CA ASP A 193 0.08 3.32 34.92
C ASP A 193 1.18 2.29 34.57
N THR A 194 0.89 0.99 34.67
CA THR A 194 1.84 -0.09 34.37
C THR A 194 2.14 -0.23 32.87
N TYR A 195 1.34 0.42 32.01
CA TYR A 195 1.42 0.31 30.56
C TYR A 195 1.67 1.66 29.89
N ARG A 196 2.33 1.63 28.72
CA ARG A 196 2.42 2.77 27.82
C ARG A 196 1.33 2.67 26.77
N TYR A 197 0.79 3.82 26.38
CA TYR A 197 -0.34 3.92 25.46
C TYR A 197 0.09 4.69 24.24
N GLN A 198 -0.30 4.21 23.07
CA GLN A 198 -0.20 4.98 21.86
C GLN A 198 -1.39 4.71 20.98
N THR A 199 -2.10 5.77 20.60
CA THR A 199 -3.12 5.65 19.57
C THR A 199 -2.47 5.32 18.23
N THR A 200 -2.88 4.22 17.59
CA THR A 200 -2.37 3.78 16.29
C THR A 200 -3.37 4.02 15.16
N ARG A 201 -4.66 4.19 15.49
CA ARG A 201 -5.71 4.64 14.55
C ARG A 201 -6.76 5.47 15.27
N VAL A 202 -7.22 6.53 14.60
CA VAL A 202 -8.44 7.25 14.98
C VAL A 202 -9.31 7.34 13.73
N ALA A 203 -10.56 6.93 13.85
CA ALA A 203 -11.58 7.05 12.82
C ALA A 203 -12.79 7.76 13.43
N MET A 204 -13.34 8.71 12.69
CA MET A 204 -14.55 9.43 13.08
C MET A 204 -15.64 9.07 12.08
N ASN A 205 -16.74 8.51 12.58
CA ASN A 205 -17.94 8.28 11.79
C ASN A 205 -19.00 9.28 12.21
N HIS A 206 -19.49 10.04 11.23
CA HIS A 206 -20.60 10.96 11.44
C HIS A 206 -21.88 10.28 10.95
N VAL A 207 -22.77 9.90 11.87
CA VAL A 207 -24.05 9.28 11.54
C VAL A 207 -25.16 10.06 12.24
N GLY A 208 -26.05 10.68 11.45
CA GLY A 208 -27.29 11.29 11.95
C GLY A 208 -27.10 12.39 12.99
N GLY A 209 -26.08 13.25 12.86
CA GLY A 209 -25.84 14.36 13.78
C GLY A 209 -25.11 13.98 15.08
N LYS A 210 -24.70 12.72 15.23
CA LYS A 210 -23.81 12.26 16.31
C LYS A 210 -22.45 11.86 15.74
N SER A 211 -21.39 12.26 16.42
CA SER A 211 -20.02 11.91 16.05
C SER A 211 -19.59 10.72 16.90
N THR A 212 -19.57 9.53 16.31
CA THR A 212 -19.01 8.35 16.94
C THR A 212 -17.54 8.26 16.58
N TYR A 213 -16.70 8.37 17.59
CA TYR A 213 -15.25 8.25 17.47
C TYR A 213 -14.83 6.81 17.82
N TRP A 214 -14.03 6.21 16.95
CA TRP A 214 -13.42 4.89 17.16
C TRP A 214 -11.91 5.06 17.09
N ALA A 215 -11.20 4.68 18.14
CA ALA A 215 -9.75 4.69 18.17
C ALA A 215 -9.21 3.30 18.47
N MET A 216 -8.10 2.93 17.84
CA MET A 216 -7.31 1.77 18.23
C MET A 216 -6.12 2.28 19.02
N VAL A 217 -6.04 1.88 20.29
CA VAL A 217 -4.93 2.24 21.17
C VAL A 217 -4.06 1.01 21.36
N THR A 218 -2.82 1.09 20.90
CA THR A 218 -1.81 0.08 21.20
C THR A 218 -1.32 0.31 22.63
N VAL A 219 -1.67 -0.62 23.51
CA VAL A 219 -1.21 -0.70 24.89
C VAL A 219 0.00 -1.62 24.93
N TYR A 220 1.13 -1.14 25.42
CA TYR A 220 2.39 -1.90 25.39
C TYR A 220 3.21 -1.74 26.66
N ASN A 221 3.87 -2.82 27.05
CA ASN A 221 4.93 -2.85 28.06
C ASN A 221 6.15 -3.61 27.47
N ASP A 222 7.16 -3.91 28.27
CA ASP A 222 8.38 -4.59 27.78
C ASP A 222 8.18 -6.05 27.34
N THR A 223 7.01 -6.65 27.63
CA THR A 223 6.72 -8.08 27.45
C THR A 223 5.49 -8.40 26.59
N GLU A 224 4.57 -7.46 26.40
CA GLU A 224 3.37 -7.63 25.60
C GLU A 224 2.96 -6.34 24.88
N ILE A 225 2.40 -6.51 23.67
CA ILE A 225 1.70 -5.48 22.92
C ILE A 225 0.26 -5.96 22.72
N ARG A 226 -0.72 -5.12 23.04
CA ARG A 226 -2.14 -5.37 22.80
C ARG A 226 -2.76 -4.16 22.12
N ASP A 227 -3.52 -4.40 21.06
CA ASP A 227 -4.33 -3.34 20.44
C ASP A 227 -5.73 -3.36 21.05
N VAL A 228 -6.10 -2.28 21.74
CA VAL A 228 -7.39 -2.12 22.40
C VAL A 228 -8.26 -1.15 21.60
N PRO A 229 -9.41 -1.60 21.08
CA PRO A 229 -10.38 -0.69 20.48
C PRO A 229 -11.09 0.11 21.57
N VAL A 230 -11.08 1.44 21.44
CA VAL A 230 -11.76 2.40 22.29
C VAL A 230 -12.79 3.13 21.45
N GLN A 231 -14.04 3.20 21.91
CA GLN A 231 -15.13 3.87 21.21
C GLN A 231 -15.80 4.86 22.17
N TRP A 232 -16.04 6.09 21.69
CA TRP A 232 -16.84 7.08 22.41
C TRP A 232 -17.74 7.85 21.44
N THR A 233 -18.83 8.41 21.93
CA THR A 233 -19.78 9.18 21.11
C THR A 233 -19.88 10.59 21.69
N ASP A 234 -19.90 11.59 20.81
CA ASP A 234 -20.16 12.98 21.18
C ASP A 234 -21.46 13.47 20.50
N PRO A 235 -22.47 13.92 21.27
CA PRO A 235 -22.55 13.91 22.74
C PRO A 235 -22.69 12.49 23.31
N PRO A 236 -22.23 12.23 24.55
CA PRO A 236 -22.27 10.92 25.18
C PRO A 236 -23.70 10.38 25.21
N SER A 237 -23.90 9.12 24.79
CA SER A 237 -25.16 8.42 25.06
C SER A 237 -25.20 8.12 26.55
N ASP A 238 -25.70 9.08 27.31
CA ASP A 238 -26.66 8.92 28.40
C ASP A 238 -26.64 10.20 29.25
N ALA A 239 -27.48 11.15 28.86
CA ALA A 239 -28.28 11.85 29.85
C ALA A 239 -29.37 10.88 30.34
N GLU A 240 -28.98 9.73 30.90
CA GLU A 240 -29.83 9.02 31.84
C GLU A 240 -29.80 9.85 33.13
N THR A 241 -30.74 10.79 33.15
CA THR A 241 -31.19 11.50 34.33
C THR A 241 -31.22 10.54 35.51
N PRO A 242 -30.51 10.79 36.62
CA PRO A 242 -30.71 10.00 37.82
C PRO A 242 -32.12 10.28 38.30
N THR A 243 -33.06 9.37 38.03
CA THR A 243 -34.35 9.38 38.70
C THR A 243 -34.10 9.00 40.15
N SER A 244 -33.90 10.02 40.97
CA SER A 244 -34.10 9.96 42.40
C SER A 244 -35.55 9.58 42.69
N ARG A 245 -35.80 8.36 43.18
CA ARG A 245 -36.66 8.02 44.33
C ARG A 245 -36.95 6.52 44.38
#